data_AF-A0A2V7JVV3-F1
#
_entry.id   AF-A0A2V7JVV3-F1
#
_cell.length_a   1.000
_cell.length_b   1.000
_cell.length_c   1.000
_cell.angle_alpha   90.00
_cell.angle_beta   90.00
_cell.angle_gamma   90.00
#
_symmetry.space_group_name_H-M   'P 1'
#
loop_
_entity.id
_entity.type
_entity.pdbx_description
1 polymer ?
#
loop_
_entity_poly.entity_id
_entity_poly.type
_entity_poly.pdbx_seq_one_letter_code
_entity_poly.pdbx_strand_id
1 'polypeptide(L)' 'GVAGGSLPLLMVVLATVGVPAEGIAITLGVARILDMCRTTINVCGDLTAAVYVARTETDWDPRTVSPEVRLAPAA' A
#
# COMPACT_ATOMS: atom_id res chain seq x y z
N GLY A 1 2.66 4.12 -5.85
CA GLY A 1 2.29 4.93 -4.68
C GLY A 1 3.31 6.04 -4.49
N VAL A 2 2.90 7.20 -3.96
CA VAL A 2 3.82 8.31 -3.62
C VAL A 2 4.06 8.28 -2.11
N ALA A 3 5.32 8.25 -1.67
CA ALA A 3 5.68 8.27 -0.26
C ALA A 3 5.13 9.54 0.41
N GLY A 4 4.35 9.38 1.48
CA GLY A 4 3.72 10.46 2.22
C GLY A 4 2.53 11.13 1.53
N GLY A 5 2.10 10.67 0.35
CA GLY A 5 1.06 11.32 -0.45
C GLY A 5 -0.32 11.39 0.21
N SER A 6 -0.58 10.52 1.20
CA SER A 6 -1.85 10.50 1.95
C SER A 6 -1.88 11.43 3.16
N LEU A 7 -0.72 12.00 3.58
CA LEU A 7 -0.64 12.83 4.78
C LEU A 7 -1.44 14.13 4.68
N PRO A 8 -1.41 14.89 3.58
CA PRO A 8 -2.20 16.11 3.47
C PRO A 8 -3.70 15.84 3.61
N LEU A 9 -4.20 14.75 3.00
CA LEU A 9 -5.60 14.34 3.11
C LEU A 9 -5.96 13.94 4.54
N LEU A 10 -5.09 13.17 5.21
CA LEU A 10 -5.28 12.78 6.61
C LEU A 10 -5.37 14.01 7.53
N MET A 11 -4.51 15.01 7.35
CA MET A 11 -4.52 16.25 8.12
C MET A 11 -5.85 17.01 7.96
N VAL A 12 -6.34 17.10 6.71
CA VAL A 12 -7.63 17.74 6.42
C VAL A 12 -8.76 16.98 7.12
N VAL A 13 -8.80 15.65 7.02
CA VAL A 13 -9.85 14.83 7.66
C VAL A 13 -9.83 15.00 9.18
N LEU A 14 -8.66 14.91 9.82
CA LEU A 14 -8.52 15.06 11.27
C LEU A 14 -8.98 16.45 11.74
N ALA A 15 -8.68 17.51 10.97
CA ALA A 15 -9.17 18.85 11.24
C ALA A 15 -10.71 18.94 11.09
N THR A 16 -11.29 18.30 10.06
CA THR A 16 -12.75 18.34 9.83
C THR A 16 -13.56 17.62 10.91
N VAL A 17 -12.99 16.62 11.58
CA VAL A 17 -13.64 15.91 12.70
C VAL A 17 -13.29 16.53 14.06
N GLY A 18 -12.60 17.68 14.09
CA GLY A 18 -12.34 18.46 15.30
C GLY A 18 -11.17 17.97 16.16
N VAL A 19 -10.22 17.22 15.59
CA VAL A 19 -9.03 16.78 16.35
C VAL A 19 -8.15 17.99 16.67
N PRO A 20 -7.74 18.20 17.93
CA PRO A 20 -6.81 19.26 18.31
C PRO A 20 -5.47 19.17 17.58
N ALA A 21 -4.83 20.32 17.35
CA ALA A 21 -3.58 20.41 16.60
C ALA A 21 -2.45 19.55 17.21
N GLU A 22 -2.44 19.41 18.54
CA GLU A 22 -1.49 18.59 19.29
C GLU A 22 -1.64 17.10 18.95
N GLY A 23 -2.86 16.61 18.80
CA GLY A 23 -3.14 15.22 18.40
C GLY A 23 -2.75 14.94 16.95
N ILE A 24 -2.94 15.92 16.08
CA ILE A 24 -2.51 15.86 14.69
C ILE A 24 -0.97 15.81 14.60
N ALA A 25 -0.26 16.60 15.42
CA ALA A 25 1.20 16.62 15.47
C ALA A 25 1.80 15.27 15.90
N ILE A 26 1.18 14.58 16.87
CA ILE A 26 1.59 13.22 17.27
C ILE A 26 1.47 12.23 16.10
N THR A 27 0.41 12.36 15.31
CA THR A 27 0.17 11.48 14.15
C THR A 27 1.23 11.68 13.05
N LEU A 28 1.72 12.91 12.86
CA LEU A 28 2.85 13.19 11.97
C LEU A 28 4.15 12.52 12.43
N GLY A 29 4.35 12.34 13.75
CA GLY A 29 5.51 11.64 14.31
C GLY A 29 5.59 10.17 13.92
N VAL A 30 4.45 9.47 13.89
CA VAL A 30 4.37 8.04 13.51
C VAL A 30 4.19 7.82 12.01
N ALA A 31 3.91 8.88 11.25
CA ALA A 31 3.55 8.83 9.84
C ALA A 31 4.54 8.06 8.96
N ARG A 32 5.85 8.15 9.22
CA ARG A 32 6.88 7.48 8.38
C ARG A 32 6.77 5.97 8.44
N ILE A 33 6.53 5.40 9.63
CA ILE A 33 6.35 3.95 9.80
C ILE A 33 5.03 3.53 9.15
N LEU A 34 3.96 4.28 9.43
CA LEU A 34 2.64 3.97 8.89
C LEU A 34 2.56 4.06 7.36
N ASP A 35 3.32 4.97 6.75
CA ASP A 35 3.38 5.13 5.29
C ASP A 35 4.10 3.96 4.61
N MET A 36 5.16 3.45 5.23
CA MET A 36 5.83 2.22 4.78
C MET A 36 4.88 1.02 4.89
N CYS A 37 4.23 0.83 6.05
CA CYS A 37 3.25 -0.24 6.25
C CYS A 37 2.12 -0.19 5.20
N ARG A 38 1.59 1.01 4.94
CA ARG A 38 0.54 1.20 3.93
C ARG A 38 1.02 0.80 2.54
N THR A 39 2.25 1.18 2.16
CA THR A 39 2.80 0.81 0.86
C THR A 39 2.93 -0.71 0.72
N THR A 40 3.43 -1.39 1.75
CA THR A 40 3.54 -2.86 1.75
C THR A 40 2.19 -3.55 1.61
N ILE A 41 1.18 -3.11 2.36
CA ILE A 41 -0.16 -3.71 2.32
C ILE A 41 -0.82 -3.47 0.96
N ASN A 42 -0.67 -2.27 0.39
CA ASN A 42 -1.23 -1.97 -0.94
C ASN A 42 -0.63 -2.87 -2.02
N VAL A 43 0.70 -3.04 -2.04
CA VAL A 43 1.36 -3.95 -3.00
C VAL A 43 0.92 -5.40 -2.79
N CYS A 44 0.82 -5.86 -1.54
CA CYS A 44 0.33 -7.20 -1.22
C CYS A 44 -1.12 -7.42 -1.69
N GLY A 45 -1.98 -6.42 -1.49
CA GLY A 45 -3.36 -6.41 -1.96
C GLY A 45 -3.47 -6.50 -3.48
N ASP A 46 -2.70 -5.68 -4.20
CA ASP A 46 -2.67 -5.69 -5.66
C ASP A 46 -2.23 -7.06 -6.22
N LEU A 47 -1.19 -7.66 -5.63
CA LEU A 47 -0.73 -9.00 -6.01
C LEU A 47 -1.78 -10.08 -5.71
N THR A 48 -2.42 -9.98 -4.54
CA THR A 48 -3.49 -10.91 -4.13
C THR A 48 -4.67 -10.82 -5.09
N ALA A 49 -5.10 -9.61 -5.42
CA ALA A 49 -6.20 -9.37 -6.36
C ALA A 49 -5.84 -9.87 -7.77
N ALA A 50 -4.62 -9.61 -8.24
CA ALA A 50 -4.14 -10.09 -9.54
C ALA A 50 -4.16 -11.62 -9.62
N VAL A 51 -3.65 -12.32 -8.61
CA VAL A 51 -3.66 -13.79 -8.54
C VAL A 51 -5.09 -14.33 -8.44
N TYR A 52 -5.95 -13.67 -7.67
CA TYR A 52 -7.36 -14.04 -7.55
C TYR A 52 -8.06 -13.95 -8.90
N VAL A 53 -8.00 -12.79 -9.56
CA VAL A 53 -8.61 -12.58 -10.89
C VAL A 53 -8.04 -13.52 -11.94
N ALA A 54 -6.72 -13.76 -11.94
CA ALA A 54 -6.11 -14.70 -12.86
C ALA A 54 -6.68 -16.12 -12.70
N ARG A 55 -6.90 -16.57 -11.46
CA ARG A 55 -7.48 -17.91 -11.19
C ARG A 55 -8.97 -18.01 -11.49
N THR A 56 -9.74 -16.92 -11.34
CA THR A 56 -11.20 -16.97 -11.51
C THR A 56 -11.64 -16.69 -12.94
N GLU A 57 -10.95 -15.79 -13.64
CA GLU A 57 -11.36 -15.29 -14.96
C GLU A 57 -10.54 -15.87 -16.12
N THR A 58 -9.47 -16.61 -15.83
CA THR A 58 -8.58 -17.18 -16.86
C THR A 58 -8.17 -18.61 -16.50
N ASP A 59 -7.54 -19.33 -17.44
CA ASP A 59 -6.99 -20.68 -17.21
C ASP A 59 -5.57 -20.64 -16.62
N TRP A 60 -5.27 -19.61 -15.82
CA TRP A 60 -3.93 -19.39 -15.26
C TRP A 60 -3.67 -20.31 -14.06
N ASP A 61 -2.57 -21.07 -14.12
CA ASP A 61 -2.10 -21.94 -13.04
C ASP A 61 -0.72 -21.46 -12.54
N PRO A 62 -0.57 -21.08 -11.26
CA PRO A 62 0.70 -20.62 -10.70
C PRO A 62 1.82 -21.67 -10.79
N ARG A 63 1.49 -22.96 -10.91
CA ARG A 63 2.48 -24.04 -11.07
C ARG A 63 3.19 -24.01 -12.43
N THR A 64 2.67 -23.24 -13.38
CA THR A 64 3.26 -23.05 -14.71
C THR A 64 4.31 -21.95 -14.76
N VAL A 65 4.48 -21.17 -13.68
CA VAL A 65 5.51 -20.12 -13.61
C VAL A 65 6.88 -20.77 -13.46
N SER A 66 7.73 -20.62 -14.48
CA SER A 66 9.11 -21.13 -14.46
C SER A 66 9.95 -20.41 -13.38
N PRO A 67 10.79 -21.14 -12.63
CA PRO A 67 11.70 -20.55 -11.64
C PRO A 67 12.76 -19.63 -12.25
N GLU A 68 12.91 -19.61 -13.58
CA GLU A 68 13.90 -18.80 -14.29
C GLU A 68 13.49 -17.32 -14.46
N VAL A 69 12.27 -16.95 -14.07
CA VAL A 69 11.83 -15.56 -14.08
C VAL A 69 12.61 -14.78 -13.03
N ARG A 70 13.76 -14.20 -13.43
CA ARG A 70 14.47 -13.21 -12.63
C ARG A 70 13.58 -11.98 -12.55
N LEU A 71 13.18 -11.61 -11.33
CA LEU A 71 12.67 -10.28 -11.07
C LEU A 71 13.73 -9.29 -11.57
N ALA A 72 13.32 -8.33 -12.39
CA ALA A 72 14.21 -7.25 -12.80
C ALA A 72 14.83 -6.64 -11.53
N PRO A 73 16.13 -6.29 -11.54
CA PRO A 73 16.75 -5.66 -10.38
C PRO A 73 15.90 -4.45 -9.99
N ALA A 74 15.53 -4.37 -8.71
CA ALA A 74 14.82 -3.21 -8.20
C ALA A 74 15.67 -1.97 -8.47
N ALA A 75 15.18 -1.11 -9.36
CA ALA A 75 15.82 0.15 -9.74
C ALA A 75 15.71 1.18 -8.61
#